data_AF-A0A0J1HV88-F1
#
_entry.id   AF-A0A0J1HV88-F1
#
_cell.length_a   1.000
_cell.length_b   1.000
_cell.length_c   1.000
_cell.angle_alpha   90.00
_cell.angle_beta   90.00
_cell.angle_gamma   90.00
#
_symmetry.space_group_name_H-M   'P 1'
#
loop_
_entity.id
_entity.type
_entity.pdbx_description
1 polymer ?
#
loop_
_entity_poly.entity_id
_entity_poly.type
_entity_poly.pdbx_seq_one_letter_code
_entity_poly.pdbx_strand_id
1 'polypeptide(L)'
;MLRNKIKNDIYFNEFIDYEEKRIEKFLILVEKVIEERGKDDKGVKNGYIALQGYHFNKLRAMYSAGCSIQTIRDFLPEVINIMEKVWDKESGYIRMLWMISIAVMLNVEDKEFNRLIAMVRKEGLNDYLVNYFIAFRNSEP
;
A
#
# COMPACT_ATOMS: atom_id res chain seq x y z
N MET A 1 7.28 -11.37 5.74
CA MET A 1 8.53 -10.63 5.49
C MET A 1 9.47 -10.88 6.66
N LEU A 2 10.73 -11.25 6.41
CA LEU A 2 11.71 -11.50 7.48
C LEU A 2 12.39 -10.18 7.86
N ARG A 3 12.57 -9.90 9.15
CA ARG A 3 13.33 -8.73 9.62
C ARG A 3 14.75 -8.81 9.07
N ASN A 4 15.19 -7.79 8.33
CA ASN A 4 16.48 -7.80 7.67
C ASN A 4 17.60 -7.57 8.70
N LYS A 5 18.52 -8.52 8.86
CA LYS A 5 19.68 -8.40 9.76
C LYS A 5 20.95 -7.85 9.07
N ILE A 6 20.89 -7.60 7.75
CA ILE A 6 22.05 -7.18 6.96
C ILE A 6 22.21 -5.65 6.95
N LYS A 7 21.10 -4.91 7.08
CA LYS A 7 21.08 -3.44 7.04
C LYS A 7 20.89 -2.87 8.44
N ASN A 8 21.52 -1.73 8.71
CA ASN A 8 21.43 -1.02 9.99
C ASN A 8 20.29 0.00 10.00
N ASP A 9 20.00 0.56 11.16
CA ASP A 9 18.92 1.54 11.34
C ASP A 9 19.14 2.82 10.51
N ILE A 10 20.39 3.25 10.35
CA ILE A 10 20.76 4.41 9.52
C ILE A 10 20.27 4.21 8.08
N TYR A 11 20.58 3.05 7.48
CA TYR A 11 20.14 2.73 6.13
C TYR A 11 18.61 2.79 5.99
N PHE A 12 17.88 2.23 6.96
CA PHE A 12 16.42 2.23 6.90
C PHE A 12 15.84 3.63 7.05
N ASN A 13 16.37 4.43 7.98
CA ASN A 13 15.92 5.81 8.17
C ASN A 13 16.18 6.66 6.93
N GLU A 14 17.37 6.58 6.33
CA GLU A 14 17.70 7.27 5.08
C GLU A 14 16.82 6.81 3.92
N PHE A 15 16.54 5.51 3.83
CA PHE A 15 15.70 4.97 2.76
C PHE A 15 14.23 5.37 2.92
N ILE A 16 13.70 5.39 4.15
CA ILE A 16 12.33 5.84 4.44
C ILE A 16 12.19 7.32 4.10
N ASP A 17 13.13 8.17 4.54
CA ASP A 17 13.16 9.60 4.23
C ASP A 17 13.29 9.84 2.70
N TYR A 18 14.11 9.04 2.01
CA TYR A 18 14.23 9.08 0.57
C TYR A 18 12.91 8.75 -0.15
N GLU A 19 12.21 7.69 0.24
CA GLU A 19 10.92 7.34 -0.36
C GLU A 19 9.83 8.35 -0.01
N GLU A 20 9.86 8.93 1.20
CA GLU A 20 8.95 10.02 1.60
C GLU A 20 9.09 11.25 0.69
N LYS A 21 10.32 11.72 0.47
CA LYS A 21 10.60 12.83 -0.46
C LYS A 21 10.15 12.52 -1.90
N ARG A 22 10.25 11.25 -2.32
CA ARG A 22 9.76 10.83 -3.64
C ARG A 22 8.25 10.86 -3.72
N ILE A 23 7.56 10.40 -2.68
CA ILE A 23 6.10 10.44 -2.58
C ILE A 23 5.62 11.88 -2.69
N GLU A 24 6.13 12.79 -1.85
CA GLU A 24 5.76 14.20 -1.86
C GLU A 24 5.96 14.84 -3.24
N LYS A 25 7.15 14.64 -3.83
CA LYS A 25 7.47 15.16 -5.17
C LYS A 25 6.51 14.63 -6.23
N PHE A 26 6.20 13.34 -6.22
CA PHE A 26 5.35 12.73 -7.25
C PHE A 26 3.87 13.07 -7.08
N LEU A 27 3.39 13.33 -5.86
CA LEU A 27 2.03 13.83 -5.64
C LEU A 27 1.86 15.18 -6.35
N ILE A 28 2.78 16.12 -6.13
CA ILE A 28 2.78 17.44 -6.79
C ILE A 28 2.85 17.30 -8.31
N LEU A 29 3.72 16.41 -8.82
CA LEU A 29 3.84 16.19 -10.27
C LEU A 29 2.55 15.63 -10.86
N VAL A 30 1.89 14.69 -10.17
CA VAL A 30 0.61 14.14 -10.63
C VAL A 30 -0.47 15.21 -10.66
N GLU A 31 -0.59 16.03 -9.61
CA GLU A 31 -1.54 17.16 -9.57
C GLU A 31 -1.31 18.13 -10.73
N LYS A 32 -0.06 18.52 -10.98
CA LYS A 32 0.29 19.38 -12.11
C LYS A 32 -0.11 18.77 -13.46
N VAL A 33 0.10 17.47 -13.66
CA VAL A 33 -0.32 16.79 -14.89
C VAL A 33 -1.84 16.76 -15.01
N ILE A 34 -2.58 16.57 -13.90
CA ILE A 34 -4.04 16.63 -13.89
C ILE A 34 -4.53 18.02 -14.30
N GLU A 35 -3.92 19.09 -13.78
CA GLU A 35 -4.26 20.48 -14.12
C GLU A 35 -3.99 20.80 -15.59
N GLU A 36 -2.84 20.36 -16.13
CA GLU A 36 -2.41 20.68 -17.49
C GLU A 36 -3.07 19.80 -18.57
N ARG A 37 -3.34 18.53 -18.25
CA ARG A 37 -3.70 17.49 -19.26
C ARG A 37 -4.97 16.70 -18.92
N GLY A 38 -5.53 16.90 -17.73
CA GLY A 38 -6.73 16.21 -17.27
C GLY A 38 -6.43 14.89 -16.54
N LYS A 39 -7.42 14.45 -15.75
CA LYS A 39 -7.35 13.28 -14.87
C LYS A 39 -7.15 11.94 -15.60
N ASP A 40 -7.59 11.86 -16.85
CA ASP A 40 -7.58 10.63 -17.65
C ASP A 40 -6.30 10.50 -18.50
N ASP A 41 -5.37 11.46 -18.39
CA ASP A 41 -4.09 11.42 -19.09
C ASP A 41 -3.23 10.22 -18.63
N LYS A 42 -2.54 9.59 -19.58
CA LYS A 42 -1.67 8.43 -19.31
C LYS A 42 -0.56 8.77 -18.29
N GLY A 43 -0.10 10.01 -18.26
CA GLY A 43 0.86 10.53 -17.29
C GLY A 43 0.34 10.45 -15.85
N VAL A 44 -0.95 10.71 -15.62
CA VAL A 44 -1.59 10.58 -14.30
C VAL A 44 -1.58 9.13 -13.86
N LYS A 45 -2.01 8.21 -14.75
CA LYS A 45 -1.98 6.76 -14.46
C LYS A 45 -0.56 6.28 -14.14
N ASN A 46 0.42 6.67 -14.95
CA ASN A 46 1.82 6.31 -14.72
C ASN A 46 2.36 6.89 -13.41
N GLY A 47 1.97 8.12 -13.06
CA GLY A 47 2.35 8.77 -11.81
C GLY A 47 1.79 8.01 -10.60
N TYR A 48 0.53 7.59 -10.63
CA TYR A 48 -0.03 6.76 -9.56
C TYR A 48 0.59 5.36 -9.47
N ILE A 49 0.99 4.75 -10.59
CA ILE A 49 1.75 3.48 -10.57
C ILE A 49 3.10 3.67 -9.87
N ALA A 50 3.81 4.78 -10.16
CA ALA A 50 5.06 5.11 -9.49
C ALA A 50 4.85 5.36 -7.99
N LEU A 51 3.84 6.16 -7.64
CA LEU A 51 3.45 6.41 -6.24
C LEU A 51 3.14 5.11 -5.50
N GLN A 52 2.42 4.17 -6.12
CA GLN A 52 2.16 2.87 -5.51
C GLN A 52 3.47 2.16 -5.19
N GLY A 53 4.43 2.15 -6.12
CA GLY A 53 5.76 1.59 -5.88
C GLY A 53 6.45 2.20 -4.65
N TYR A 54 6.43 3.53 -4.53
CA TYR A 54 7.10 4.24 -3.43
C TYR A 54 6.43 4.00 -2.07
N HIS A 55 5.10 4.00 -2.03
CA HIS A 55 4.34 3.67 -0.82
C HIS A 55 4.64 2.25 -0.34
N PHE A 56 4.68 1.27 -1.25
CA PHE A 56 5.05 -0.11 -0.89
C PHE A 56 6.51 -0.23 -0.46
N ASN A 57 7.44 0.51 -1.07
CA ASN A 57 8.83 0.53 -0.64
C ASN A 57 8.97 1.10 0.77
N LYS A 58 8.33 2.25 1.05
CA LYS A 58 8.29 2.87 2.39
C LYS A 58 7.69 1.90 3.41
N LEU A 59 6.53 1.32 3.14
CA LEU A 59 5.87 0.35 4.04
C LEU A 59 6.77 -0.85 4.36
N ARG A 60 7.41 -1.44 3.34
CA ARG A 60 8.35 -2.57 3.53
C ARG A 60 9.57 -2.18 4.33
N ALA A 61 10.10 -0.98 4.12
CA ALA A 61 11.23 -0.45 4.87
C ALA A 61 10.85 -0.22 6.34
N MET A 62 9.70 0.39 6.62
CA MET A 62 9.18 0.58 7.99
C MET A 62 9.04 -0.75 8.74
N TYR A 63 8.43 -1.75 8.09
CA TYR A 63 8.32 -3.09 8.67
C TYR A 63 9.70 -3.71 8.93
N SER A 64 10.63 -3.60 7.97
CA SER A 64 11.97 -4.20 8.06
C SER A 64 12.86 -3.53 9.12
N ALA A 65 12.72 -2.21 9.29
CA ALA A 65 13.37 -1.43 10.33
C ALA A 65 12.87 -1.81 11.73
N GLY A 66 11.66 -2.38 11.82
CA GLY A 66 11.01 -2.64 13.09
C GLY A 66 10.37 -1.37 13.67
N CYS A 67 9.85 -0.49 12.82
CA CYS A 67 9.00 0.62 13.27
C CYS A 67 7.82 0.09 14.11
N SER A 68 7.28 0.94 14.98
CA SER A 68 6.17 0.54 15.84
C SER A 68 4.95 0.13 15.03
N ILE A 69 4.14 -0.80 15.58
CA ILE A 69 2.88 -1.23 14.97
C ILE A 69 1.97 -0.02 14.69
N GLN A 70 1.89 0.92 15.64
CA GLN A 70 1.07 2.12 15.48
C GLN A 70 1.53 2.95 14.28
N THR A 71 2.83 3.22 14.15
CA THR A 71 3.40 3.97 13.02
C THR A 71 3.11 3.31 11.67
N ILE A 72 3.19 1.98 11.60
CA ILE A 72 2.85 1.25 10.37
C ILE A 72 1.35 1.36 10.09
N ARG A 73 0.51 1.19 11.11
CA ARG A 73 -0.96 1.29 10.99
C ARG A 73 -1.39 2.67 10.49
N ASP A 74 -0.79 3.74 11.02
CA ASP A 74 -1.09 5.13 10.65
C ASP A 74 -0.75 5.43 9.18
N PHE A 75 0.21 4.71 8.60
CA PHE A 75 0.60 4.88 7.20
C PHE A 75 -0.25 4.05 6.22
N LEU A 76 -0.93 2.99 6.68
CA LEU A 76 -1.72 2.11 5.79
C LEU A 76 -2.82 2.84 4.99
N PRO A 77 -3.58 3.80 5.55
CA PRO A 77 -4.59 4.54 4.79
C PRO A 77 -4.03 5.21 3.54
N GLU A 78 -2.81 5.75 3.60
CA GLU A 78 -2.13 6.37 2.44
C GLU A 78 -1.79 5.33 1.38
N VAL A 79 -1.30 4.16 1.79
CA VAL A 79 -1.02 3.05 0.88
C VAL A 79 -2.30 2.58 0.18
N ILE A 80 -3.40 2.45 0.92
CA ILE A 80 -4.72 2.05 0.39
C ILE A 80 -5.24 3.11 -0.59
N ASN A 81 -5.15 4.40 -0.25
CA ASN A 81 -5.56 5.50 -1.13
C ASN A 81 -4.90 5.42 -2.52
N ILE A 82 -3.61 5.11 -2.56
CA ILE A 82 -2.88 5.01 -3.83
C ILE A 82 -3.21 3.69 -4.54
N MET A 83 -3.40 2.60 -3.82
CA MET A 83 -3.80 1.33 -4.42
C MET A 83 -5.14 1.43 -5.15
N GLU A 84 -6.15 2.06 -4.56
CA GLU A 84 -7.49 2.19 -5.17
C GLU A 84 -7.46 2.86 -6.56
N LYS A 85 -6.43 3.66 -6.84
CA LYS A 85 -6.28 4.39 -8.10
C LYS A 85 -5.74 3.54 -9.24
N VAL A 86 -4.96 2.50 -8.95
CA VAL A 86 -4.18 1.77 -9.99
C VAL A 86 -4.12 0.27 -9.82
N TRP A 87 -4.59 -0.28 -8.70
CA TRP A 87 -4.50 -1.71 -8.47
C TRP A 87 -5.46 -2.48 -9.39
N ASP A 88 -4.95 -3.58 -9.93
CA ASP A 88 -5.69 -4.58 -10.70
C ASP A 88 -5.23 -5.98 -10.24
N LYS A 89 -6.08 -6.99 -10.43
CA LYS A 89 -5.77 -8.35 -9.97
C LYS A 89 -4.63 -9.03 -10.75
N GLU A 90 -4.45 -8.69 -12.02
CA GLU A 90 -3.53 -9.39 -12.94
C GLU A 90 -2.08 -9.11 -12.58
N SER A 91 -1.76 -7.85 -12.25
CA SER A 91 -0.41 -7.43 -11.87
C SER A 91 -0.23 -7.22 -10.37
N GLY A 92 -1.34 -7.13 -9.62
CA GLY A 92 -1.37 -6.67 -8.25
C GLY A 92 -1.62 -7.74 -7.18
N TYR A 93 -1.77 -9.02 -7.53
CA TYR A 93 -2.13 -10.08 -6.58
C TYR A 93 -1.24 -10.11 -5.33
N ILE A 94 0.10 -10.13 -5.50
CA ILE A 94 1.05 -10.18 -4.37
C ILE A 94 0.89 -8.97 -3.46
N ARG A 95 0.66 -7.78 -4.04
CA ARG A 95 0.45 -6.54 -3.27
C ARG A 95 -0.84 -6.62 -2.45
N MET A 96 -1.93 -7.14 -3.02
CA MET A 96 -3.19 -7.33 -2.31
C MET A 96 -3.04 -8.34 -1.17
N LEU A 97 -2.39 -9.47 -1.44
CA LEU A 97 -2.12 -10.48 -0.43
C LEU A 97 -1.34 -9.91 0.75
N TRP A 98 -0.29 -9.12 0.49
CA TRP A 98 0.47 -8.44 1.55
C TRP A 98 -0.38 -7.47 2.35
N MET A 99 -1.20 -6.65 1.68
CA MET A 99 -2.02 -5.65 2.36
C MET A 99 -3.09 -6.27 3.24
N ILE A 100 -3.79 -7.29 2.75
CA ILE A 100 -4.77 -8.02 3.56
C ILE A 100 -4.08 -8.72 4.73
N SER A 101 -2.93 -9.38 4.51
CA SER A 101 -2.17 -10.03 5.59
C SER A 101 -1.75 -9.04 6.68
N ILE A 102 -1.22 -7.88 6.29
CA ILE A 102 -0.82 -6.83 7.23
C ILE A 102 -2.04 -6.26 7.95
N ALA A 103 -3.13 -6.01 7.24
CA ALA A 103 -4.35 -5.49 7.80
C ALA A 103 -4.94 -6.40 8.90
N VAL A 104 -4.91 -7.73 8.67
CA VAL A 104 -5.27 -8.74 9.67
C VAL A 104 -4.27 -8.73 10.84
N MET A 105 -2.96 -8.84 10.57
CA MET A 105 -1.94 -8.90 11.63
C MET A 105 -1.92 -7.68 12.54
N LEU A 106 -2.23 -6.50 11.99
CA LEU A 106 -2.22 -5.25 12.75
C LEU A 106 -3.61 -4.84 13.23
N ASN A 107 -4.64 -5.70 13.12
CA ASN A 107 -6.02 -5.41 13.46
C ASN A 107 -6.45 -3.98 13.08
N VAL A 108 -6.38 -3.68 11.78
CA VAL A 108 -6.75 -2.35 11.27
C VAL A 108 -8.26 -2.13 11.41
N GLU A 109 -8.66 -0.86 11.43
CA GLU A 109 -10.06 -0.47 11.49
C GLU A 109 -10.87 -1.06 10.33
N ASP A 110 -12.11 -1.46 10.63
CA ASP A 110 -13.02 -2.06 9.64
C ASP A 110 -13.20 -1.17 8.41
N LYS A 111 -13.20 0.16 8.60
CA LYS A 111 -13.28 1.13 7.52
C LYS A 111 -12.19 0.89 6.47
N GLU A 112 -10.93 0.76 6.90
CA GLU A 112 -9.79 0.57 6.01
C GLU A 112 -9.74 -0.86 5.46
N PHE A 113 -10.10 -1.86 6.27
CA PHE A 113 -10.18 -3.25 5.82
C PHE A 113 -11.23 -3.44 4.71
N ASN A 114 -12.41 -2.83 4.87
CA ASN A 114 -13.49 -2.91 3.89
C ASN A 114 -13.12 -2.29 2.54
N ARG A 115 -12.23 -1.30 2.51
CA ARG A 115 -11.69 -0.73 1.26
C ARG A 115 -10.86 -1.76 0.48
N LEU A 116 -10.04 -2.56 1.16
CA LEU A 116 -9.32 -3.68 0.54
C LEU A 116 -10.29 -4.72 -0.04
N ILE A 117 -11.33 -5.09 0.72
CA ILE A 117 -12.37 -6.03 0.25
C ILE A 117 -13.09 -5.47 -0.98
N ALA A 118 -13.41 -4.18 -0.98
CA ALA A 118 -14.07 -3.53 -2.12
C ALA A 118 -13.24 -3.64 -3.40
N MET A 119 -11.91 -3.46 -3.32
CA MET A 119 -11.02 -3.67 -4.46
C MET A 119 -11.02 -5.13 -4.94
N VAL A 120 -10.88 -6.11 -4.03
CA VAL A 120 -10.93 -7.54 -4.36
C VAL A 120 -12.22 -7.91 -5.09
N ARG A 121 -13.36 -7.43 -4.59
CA ARG A 121 -14.68 -7.65 -5.19
C ARG A 121 -14.82 -6.98 -6.55
N LYS A 122 -14.37 -5.72 -6.67
CA LYS A 122 -14.42 -4.95 -7.92
C LYS A 122 -13.68 -5.64 -9.06
N GLU A 123 -12.50 -6.20 -8.78
CA GLU A 123 -11.71 -6.92 -9.79
C GLU A 123 -12.14 -8.39 -9.95
N GLY A 124 -13.05 -8.89 -9.12
CA GLY A 124 -13.48 -10.29 -9.14
C GLY A 124 -12.34 -11.27 -8.85
N LEU A 125 -11.46 -10.91 -7.91
CA LEU A 125 -10.39 -11.81 -7.45
C LEU A 125 -10.98 -12.84 -6.49
N ASN A 126 -11.20 -14.06 -6.99
CA ASN A 126 -11.66 -15.20 -6.19
C ASN A 126 -10.49 -16.14 -5.88
N ASP A 127 -9.68 -15.77 -4.90
CA ASP A 127 -8.52 -16.55 -4.46
C ASP A 127 -8.75 -17.12 -3.06
N TYR A 128 -8.34 -18.38 -2.85
CA TYR A 128 -8.57 -19.09 -1.60
C TYR A 128 -7.87 -18.43 -0.41
N LEU A 129 -6.62 -18.00 -0.55
CA LEU A 129 -5.84 -17.44 0.54
C LEU A 129 -6.32 -16.04 0.92
N VAL A 130 -6.63 -15.21 -0.08
CA VAL A 130 -7.26 -13.90 0.12
C VAL A 130 -8.60 -14.06 0.83
N ASN A 131 -9.46 -14.97 0.37
CA ASN A 131 -10.76 -15.24 0.98
C ASN A 131 -10.62 -15.77 2.42
N TYR A 132 -9.61 -16.60 2.69
CA TYR A 132 -9.34 -17.11 4.03
C TYR A 132 -9.05 -15.96 5.02
N PHE A 133 -8.19 -15.00 4.65
CA PHE A 133 -7.90 -13.85 5.52
C PHE A 133 -9.12 -12.94 5.73
N ILE A 134 -9.93 -12.73 4.68
CA ILE A 134 -11.18 -11.96 4.79
C ILE A 134 -12.16 -12.66 5.75
N ALA A 135 -12.33 -13.97 5.61
CA ALA A 135 -13.20 -14.75 6.48
C ALA A 135 -12.70 -14.74 7.93
N PHE A 136 -11.40 -14.93 8.14
CA PHE A 136 -10.78 -14.88 9.47
C PHE A 136 -11.10 -13.56 10.19
N ARG A 137 -10.90 -12.42 9.54
CA ARG A 137 -11.17 -11.09 10.13
C ARG A 137 -12.65 -10.85 10.43
N ASN A 138 -13.54 -11.38 9.60
CA ASN A 138 -14.99 -11.27 9.80
C ASN A 138 -15.53 -12.25 10.86
N SER A 139 -14.74 -13.26 11.24
CA SER A 139 -15.08 -14.24 12.27
C SER A 139 -14.52 -13.90 13.66
N GLU A 140 -13.74 -12.83 13.78
CA GLU A 140 -13.32 -12.32 15.08
C GLU A 140 -14.54 -11.77 15.86
N PRO A 141 -14.76 -12.20 17.11
CA PRO A 141 -15.90 -11.77 17.93
C PRO A 141 -15.81 -10.31 18.40
#